data_AF-A0A3B8VS24-F1
#
_entry.id   AF-A0A3B8VS24-F1
#
_cell.length_a   1.000
_cell.length_b   1.000
_cell.length_c   1.000
_cell.angle_alpha   90.00
_cell.angle_beta   90.00
_cell.angle_gamma   90.00
#
_symmetry.space_group_name_H-M   'P 1'
#
loop_
_entity.id
_entity.type
_entity.pdbx_description
1 polymer ?
#
loop_
_entity_poly.entity_id
_entity_poly.type
_entity_poly.pdbx_seq_one_letter_code
_entity_poly.pdbx_strand_id
1 'polypeptide(L)'
;MPNGHGRTVPTMQELKRGIYLDFEGNMNQQPTLLGTMKDDQSDFVIVEEVFKDCAGRAGSPCRYAPLDSSLRTLIEVAQEEDRRIISWSEHDFRVMVEHLEDEHQSLLETCYVNAIFPAKRWRALKRLDDQGPNTLGHYMSLLGWNVPKGIGTGTVGPALTTVRNSLNQGTGAWTGLTGHQRGLWRGVVSHNRHDLKGMRQVLLKAVDEIWRWLGWPRGCQ
;
A
#
# COMPACT_ATOMS: atom_id res chain seq x y z
N MET A 1 -9.75 -25.76 -1.02
CA MET A 1 -8.47 -25.02 -1.21
C MET A 1 -8.86 -23.66 -1.74
N PRO A 2 -8.80 -22.55 -0.99
CA PRO A 2 -9.25 -21.28 -1.56
C PRO A 2 -8.20 -20.83 -2.58
N ASN A 3 -8.67 -20.63 -3.81
CA ASN A 3 -7.90 -20.05 -4.90
C ASN A 3 -7.47 -18.64 -4.46
N GLY A 4 -6.17 -18.38 -4.32
CA GLY A 4 -5.77 -17.07 -3.75
C GLY A 4 -6.22 -15.89 -4.61
N HIS A 5 -6.65 -14.83 -3.94
CA HIS A 5 -7.31 -13.67 -4.54
C HIS A 5 -6.33 -12.78 -5.33
N GLY A 6 -6.83 -12.15 -6.40
CA GLY A 6 -6.07 -11.22 -7.23
C GLY A 6 -4.85 -11.82 -7.93
N ARG A 7 -4.83 -13.15 -8.16
CA ARG A 7 -3.71 -13.86 -8.82
C ARG A 7 -3.81 -13.78 -10.35
N THR A 8 -3.73 -12.58 -10.88
CA THR A 8 -3.67 -12.31 -12.31
C THR A 8 -2.44 -11.48 -12.66
N VAL A 9 -1.97 -11.56 -13.89
CA VAL A 9 -0.97 -10.61 -14.40
C VAL A 9 -1.76 -9.47 -15.05
N PRO A 10 -1.78 -8.26 -14.46
CA PRO A 10 -2.49 -7.15 -15.05
C PRO A 10 -1.82 -6.70 -16.35
N THR A 11 -2.57 -6.02 -17.20
CA THR A 11 -2.06 -5.29 -18.36
C THR A 11 -1.32 -4.03 -17.93
N MET A 12 -0.51 -3.47 -18.82
CA MET A 12 0.17 -2.19 -18.57
C MET A 12 -0.81 -1.02 -18.37
N GLN A 13 -1.97 -1.05 -19.03
CA GLN A 13 -3.00 -0.02 -18.87
C GLN A 13 -3.64 -0.08 -17.49
N GLU A 14 -3.96 -1.29 -17.02
CA GLU A 14 -4.48 -1.52 -15.66
C GLU A 14 -3.49 -1.06 -14.58
N LEU A 15 -2.18 -1.32 -14.75
CA LEU A 15 -1.17 -0.81 -13.82
C LEU A 15 -1.06 0.72 -13.84
N LYS A 16 -1.08 1.33 -15.03
CA LYS A 16 -0.98 2.80 -15.15
C LYS A 16 -2.14 3.52 -14.48
N ARG A 17 -3.35 2.96 -14.59
CA ARG A 17 -4.60 3.45 -14.01
C ARG A 17 -4.89 2.89 -12.60
N GLY A 18 -4.05 1.99 -12.09
CA GLY A 18 -4.29 1.30 -10.84
C GLY A 18 -4.32 2.24 -9.64
N ILE A 19 -5.12 1.86 -8.65
CA ILE A 19 -5.12 2.46 -7.31
C ILE A 19 -4.22 1.59 -6.45
N TYR A 20 -3.02 2.07 -6.16
CA TYR A 20 -2.08 1.39 -5.30
C TYR A 20 -2.45 1.64 -3.85
N LEU A 21 -2.43 0.61 -3.01
CA LEU A 21 -2.84 0.67 -1.61
C LEU A 21 -1.80 0.01 -0.72
N ASP A 22 -1.58 0.61 0.45
CA ASP A 22 -0.78 0.02 1.52
C ASP A 22 -1.29 0.49 2.88
N PHE A 23 -1.27 -0.41 3.87
CA PHE A 23 -1.63 -0.10 5.25
C PHE A 23 -0.39 0.01 6.12
N GLU A 24 -0.36 1.00 7.01
CA GLU A 24 0.58 1.01 8.13
C GLU A 24 -0.16 0.77 9.43
N GLY A 25 0.38 -0.14 10.24
CA GLY A 25 -0.20 -0.51 11.52
C GLY A 25 0.79 -1.27 12.39
N ASN A 26 0.39 -1.52 13.63
CA ASN A 26 1.11 -2.44 14.49
C ASN A 26 0.59 -3.86 14.27
N MET A 27 1.49 -4.85 14.39
CA MET A 27 1.14 -6.26 14.22
C MET A 27 -0.03 -6.64 15.15
N ASN A 28 -1.01 -7.36 14.60
CA ASN A 28 -2.24 -7.81 15.28
C ASN A 28 -3.13 -6.66 15.81
N GLN A 29 -2.99 -5.46 15.26
CA GLN A 29 -3.89 -4.33 15.53
C GLN A 29 -4.55 -3.88 14.24
N GLN A 30 -5.67 -3.17 14.40
CA GLN A 30 -6.29 -2.42 13.31
C GLN A 30 -5.28 -1.44 12.69
N PRO A 31 -5.33 -1.20 11.37
CA PRO A 31 -4.45 -0.24 10.72
C PRO A 31 -4.55 1.14 11.36
N THR A 32 -3.44 1.88 11.35
CA THR A 32 -3.40 3.29 11.76
C THR A 32 -3.57 4.22 10.55
N LEU A 33 -2.93 3.86 9.44
CA LEU A 33 -2.88 4.65 8.21
C LEU A 33 -3.25 3.77 7.02
N LEU A 34 -4.18 4.25 6.21
CA LEU A 34 -4.44 3.77 4.86
C LEU A 34 -3.81 4.77 3.88
N GLY A 35 -2.82 4.32 3.13
CA GLY A 35 -2.29 5.07 2.00
C GLY A 35 -2.83 4.56 0.68
N THR A 36 -3.16 5.49 -0.21
CA THR A 36 -3.51 5.16 -1.59
C THR A 36 -2.73 6.04 -2.56
N MET A 37 -2.51 5.55 -3.77
CA MET A 37 -1.94 6.33 -4.86
C MET A 37 -2.67 6.06 -6.17
N LYS A 38 -3.22 7.12 -6.76
CA LYS A 38 -3.94 7.14 -8.04
C LYS A 38 -3.36 8.25 -8.90
N ASP A 39 -3.01 7.96 -10.16
CA ASP A 39 -2.49 8.94 -11.13
C ASP A 39 -1.33 9.81 -10.57
N ASP A 40 -0.36 9.14 -9.90
CA ASP A 40 0.80 9.77 -9.24
C ASP A 40 0.48 10.69 -8.04
N GLN A 41 -0.79 10.79 -7.65
CA GLN A 41 -1.24 11.51 -6.46
C GLN A 41 -1.48 10.52 -5.33
N SER A 42 -0.86 10.78 -4.17
CA SER A 42 -1.05 9.97 -2.97
C SER A 42 -2.05 10.63 -2.03
N ASP A 43 -3.04 9.88 -1.56
CA ASP A 43 -3.94 10.25 -0.45
C ASP A 43 -3.60 9.39 0.78
N PHE A 44 -3.71 9.99 1.96
CA PHE A 44 -3.37 9.35 3.23
C PHE A 44 -4.50 9.56 4.22
N VAL A 45 -5.04 8.46 4.73
CA VAL A 45 -6.17 8.46 5.65
C VAL A 45 -5.73 7.84 6.95
N ILE A 46 -5.80 8.63 8.02
CA ILE A 46 -5.73 8.12 9.38
C ILE A 46 -7.05 7.44 9.68
N VAL A 47 -7.00 6.16 10.01
CA VAL A 47 -8.19 5.33 10.28
C VAL A 47 -8.30 4.90 11.74
N GLU A 48 -7.25 5.13 12.55
CA GLU A 48 -7.26 4.93 13.99
C GLU A 48 -7.63 6.23 14.73
N GLU A 49 -8.68 6.20 15.55
CA GLU A 49 -9.21 7.41 16.20
C GLU A 49 -8.18 8.11 17.10
N VAL A 50 -7.31 7.36 17.78
CA VAL A 50 -6.25 7.92 18.64
C VAL A 50 -5.35 8.90 17.88
N PHE A 51 -5.18 8.69 16.57
CA PHE A 51 -4.35 9.53 15.71
C PHE A 51 -5.11 10.66 15.02
N LYS A 52 -6.42 10.84 15.25
CA LYS A 52 -7.25 11.81 14.50
C LYS A 52 -6.67 13.23 14.50
N ASP A 53 -6.08 13.66 15.62
CA ASP A 53 -5.50 14.99 15.78
C ASP A 53 -4.22 15.22 14.97
N CYS A 54 -3.61 14.16 14.43
CA CYS A 54 -2.49 14.22 13.48
C CYS A 54 -2.94 14.60 12.06
N ALA A 55 -4.25 14.61 11.78
CA ALA A 55 -4.80 15.01 10.47
C ALA A 55 -4.60 16.51 10.18
N GLY A 56 -4.31 16.84 8.92
CA GLY A 56 -4.17 18.22 8.44
C GLY A 56 -2.99 19.01 9.02
N ARG A 57 -2.05 18.35 9.70
CA ARG A 57 -0.92 19.02 10.36
C ARG A 57 0.24 19.23 9.39
N ALA A 58 1.04 20.28 9.60
CA ALA A 58 2.18 20.60 8.74
C ALA A 58 3.14 19.41 8.57
N GLY A 59 3.38 19.01 7.32
CA GLY A 59 4.19 17.82 6.97
C GLY A 59 3.45 16.49 7.05
N SER A 60 2.16 16.48 7.36
CA SER A 60 1.26 15.32 7.39
C SER A 60 -0.01 15.65 6.60
N PRO A 61 -0.03 15.41 5.28
CA PRO A 61 -1.19 15.72 4.43
C PRO A 61 -2.39 14.78 4.66
N CYS A 62 -2.41 14.06 5.78
CA CYS A 62 -3.42 13.06 6.05
C CYS A 62 -4.74 13.70 6.46
N ARG A 63 -5.84 13.08 6.06
CA ARG A 63 -7.17 13.30 6.64
C ARG A 63 -7.50 12.19 7.63
N TYR A 64 -8.48 12.40 8.49
CA TYR A 64 -9.06 11.34 9.32
C TYR A 64 -10.39 10.89 8.74
N ALA A 65 -10.62 9.58 8.67
CA ALA A 65 -11.92 8.98 8.39
C ALA A 65 -11.94 7.53 8.90
N PRO A 66 -13.10 6.98 9.31
CA PRO A 66 -13.21 5.56 9.64
C PRO A 66 -12.73 4.64 8.51
N LEU A 67 -12.19 3.48 8.86
CA LEU A 67 -11.67 2.52 7.88
C LEU A 67 -12.78 2.06 6.92
N ASP A 68 -13.92 1.61 7.46
CA ASP A 68 -15.04 1.06 6.69
C ASP A 68 -15.53 2.04 5.61
N SER A 69 -15.75 3.32 5.97
CA SER A 69 -16.19 4.33 5.01
C SER A 69 -15.12 4.64 3.97
N SER A 70 -13.84 4.65 4.37
CA SER A 70 -12.72 4.86 3.45
C SER A 70 -12.59 3.73 2.43
N LEU A 71 -12.83 2.49 2.84
CA LEU A 71 -12.80 1.32 1.96
C LEU A 71 -14.00 1.28 1.00
N ARG A 72 -15.21 1.63 1.47
CA ARG A 72 -16.39 1.73 0.59
C ARG A 72 -16.15 2.74 -0.53
N THR A 73 -15.74 3.97 -0.19
CA THR A 73 -15.41 5.00 -1.18
C THR A 73 -14.29 4.55 -2.13
N LEU A 74 -13.28 3.83 -1.64
CA LEU A 74 -12.21 3.31 -2.49
C LEU A 74 -12.73 2.31 -3.53
N ILE A 75 -13.61 1.39 -3.13
CA ILE A 75 -14.18 0.35 -3.98
C ILE A 75 -15.17 0.95 -4.98
N GLU A 76 -16.01 1.89 -4.55
CA GLU A 76 -16.92 2.65 -5.43
C GLU A 76 -16.11 3.37 -6.52
N VAL A 77 -15.05 4.10 -6.16
CA VAL A 77 -14.15 4.76 -7.12
C VAL A 77 -13.50 3.74 -8.06
N ALA A 78 -13.07 2.58 -7.56
CA ALA A 78 -12.47 1.54 -8.39
C ALA A 78 -13.47 0.97 -9.40
N GLN A 79 -14.73 0.78 -9.00
CA GLN A 79 -15.80 0.29 -9.86
C GLN A 79 -16.20 1.34 -10.90
N GLU A 80 -16.50 2.57 -10.47
CA GLU A 80 -16.96 3.65 -11.34
C GLU A 80 -15.93 4.02 -12.42
N GLU A 81 -14.64 4.02 -12.06
CA GLU A 81 -13.56 4.38 -12.96
C GLU A 81 -12.93 3.17 -13.69
N ASP A 82 -13.46 1.95 -13.50
CA ASP A 82 -12.90 0.69 -14.01
C ASP A 82 -11.39 0.58 -13.73
N ARG A 83 -11.03 0.65 -12.44
CA ARG A 83 -9.64 0.61 -11.96
C ARG A 83 -9.38 -0.65 -11.14
N ARG A 84 -8.12 -1.09 -11.18
CA ARG A 84 -7.63 -2.14 -10.29
C ARG A 84 -7.22 -1.57 -8.94
N ILE A 85 -7.58 -2.23 -7.85
CA ILE A 85 -7.00 -2.00 -6.53
C ILE A 85 -5.79 -2.93 -6.38
N ILE A 86 -4.63 -2.37 -6.08
CA ILE A 86 -3.36 -3.10 -6.12
C ILE A 86 -2.64 -2.92 -4.79
N SER A 87 -2.39 -4.00 -4.08
CA SER A 87 -1.51 -3.99 -2.90
C SER A 87 -0.52 -5.15 -2.94
N TRP A 88 0.46 -5.13 -2.03
CA TRP A 88 1.59 -6.03 -2.13
C TRP A 88 1.18 -7.49 -1.92
N SER A 89 0.37 -7.76 -0.90
CA SER A 89 0.11 -9.12 -0.44
C SER A 89 -1.36 -9.41 -0.21
N GLU A 90 -1.70 -10.68 0.00
CA GLU A 90 -3.07 -11.08 0.37
C GLU A 90 -3.45 -10.64 1.80
N HIS A 91 -2.50 -10.15 2.60
CA HIS A 91 -2.80 -9.62 3.92
C HIS A 91 -3.71 -8.40 3.85
N ASP A 92 -3.41 -7.45 2.96
CA ASP A 92 -4.19 -6.22 2.82
C ASP A 92 -5.61 -6.52 2.32
N PHE A 93 -5.75 -7.46 1.39
CA PHE A 93 -7.06 -7.97 0.97
C PHE A 93 -7.89 -8.46 2.17
N ARG A 94 -7.29 -9.28 3.05
CA ARG A 94 -7.99 -9.81 4.23
C ARG A 94 -8.37 -8.70 5.20
N VAL A 95 -7.48 -7.74 5.44
CA VAL A 95 -7.78 -6.54 6.24
C VAL A 95 -8.96 -5.78 5.66
N MET A 96 -9.04 -5.62 4.33
CA MET A 96 -10.18 -4.96 3.71
C MET A 96 -11.47 -5.77 3.89
N VAL A 97 -11.44 -7.08 3.62
CA VAL A 97 -12.61 -7.96 3.73
C VAL A 97 -13.21 -7.97 5.13
N GLU A 98 -12.37 -7.94 6.17
CA GLU A 98 -12.82 -7.89 7.57
C GLU A 98 -13.68 -6.65 7.91
N HIS A 99 -13.62 -5.60 7.07
CA HIS A 99 -14.31 -4.31 7.27
C HIS A 99 -15.40 -4.03 6.23
N LEU A 100 -15.69 -4.98 5.35
CA LEU A 100 -16.61 -4.78 4.24
C LEU A 100 -17.83 -5.69 4.37
N GLU A 101 -18.97 -5.18 3.92
CA GLU A 101 -20.17 -5.99 3.72
C GLU A 101 -20.01 -6.87 2.47
N ASP A 102 -20.74 -8.00 2.41
CA ASP A 102 -20.61 -9.03 1.36
C ASP A 102 -20.65 -8.49 -0.07
N GLU A 103 -21.47 -7.47 -0.33
CA GLU A 103 -21.55 -6.79 -1.63
C GLU A 103 -20.21 -6.14 -2.02
N HIS A 104 -19.60 -5.40 -1.11
CA HIS A 104 -18.32 -4.73 -1.34
C HIS A 104 -17.15 -5.71 -1.36
N GLN A 105 -17.23 -6.81 -0.60
CA GLN A 105 -16.25 -7.90 -0.69
C GLN A 105 -16.26 -8.52 -2.09
N SER A 106 -17.45 -8.80 -2.62
CA SER A 106 -17.62 -9.34 -3.98
C SER A 106 -17.08 -8.39 -5.03
N LEU A 107 -17.36 -7.08 -4.91
CA LEU A 107 -16.79 -6.06 -5.79
C LEU A 107 -15.25 -6.01 -5.71
N LEU A 108 -14.70 -6.03 -4.49
CA LEU A 108 -13.25 -6.05 -4.28
C LEU A 108 -12.60 -7.24 -4.97
N GLU A 109 -13.18 -8.44 -4.87
CA GLU A 109 -12.65 -9.64 -5.54
C GLU A 109 -12.52 -9.48 -7.06
N THR A 110 -13.41 -8.70 -7.69
CA THR A 110 -13.37 -8.48 -9.14
C THR A 110 -12.27 -7.50 -9.58
N CYS A 111 -11.89 -6.55 -8.73
CA CYS A 111 -10.97 -5.46 -9.07
C CYS A 111 -9.61 -5.55 -8.38
N TYR A 112 -9.42 -6.45 -7.42
CA TYR A 112 -8.19 -6.59 -6.66
C TYR A 112 -7.07 -7.33 -7.41
N VAL A 113 -5.84 -6.84 -7.27
CA VAL A 113 -4.61 -7.46 -7.79
C VAL A 113 -3.61 -7.62 -6.67
N ASN A 114 -3.14 -8.86 -6.48
CA ASN A 114 -2.07 -9.19 -5.55
C ASN A 114 -0.72 -9.02 -6.24
N ALA A 115 0.03 -7.96 -5.90
CA ALA A 115 1.27 -7.60 -6.60
C ALA A 115 2.39 -8.64 -6.49
N ILE A 116 2.42 -9.43 -5.41
CA ILE A 116 3.40 -10.54 -5.26
C ILE A 116 3.29 -11.52 -6.42
N PHE A 117 2.09 -11.76 -6.96
CA PHE A 117 1.89 -12.76 -8.01
C PHE A 117 2.66 -12.46 -9.31
N PRO A 118 2.44 -11.32 -10.00
CA PRO A 118 3.24 -10.95 -11.16
C PRO A 118 4.72 -10.72 -10.80
N ALA A 119 5.05 -10.20 -9.62
CA ALA A 119 6.45 -10.01 -9.20
C ALA A 119 7.21 -11.34 -9.13
N LYS A 120 6.63 -12.37 -8.50
CA LYS A 120 7.20 -13.73 -8.45
C LYS A 120 7.37 -14.34 -9.83
N ARG A 121 6.37 -14.18 -10.71
CA ARG A 121 6.43 -14.66 -12.09
C ARG A 121 7.59 -14.01 -12.84
N TRP A 122 7.73 -12.70 -12.71
CA TRP A 122 8.84 -11.95 -13.30
C TRP A 122 10.21 -12.45 -12.80
N ARG A 123 10.39 -12.61 -11.48
CA ARG A 123 11.63 -13.14 -10.89
C ARG A 123 11.96 -14.52 -11.42
N ALA A 124 10.98 -15.42 -11.51
CA ALA A 124 11.16 -16.76 -12.07
C ALA A 124 11.59 -16.73 -13.55
N LEU A 125 10.97 -15.86 -14.36
CA LEU A 125 11.32 -15.70 -15.79
C LEU A 125 12.75 -15.19 -15.98
N LYS A 126 13.19 -14.26 -15.13
CA LYS A 126 14.55 -13.73 -15.18
C LYS A 126 15.61 -14.73 -14.77
N ARG A 127 15.22 -15.90 -14.22
CA ARG A 127 16.14 -16.90 -13.64
C ARG A 127 17.15 -16.22 -12.71
N LEU A 128 16.70 -15.22 -11.96
CA LEU A 128 17.54 -14.62 -10.94
C LEU A 128 17.86 -15.74 -9.96
N ASP A 129 19.14 -16.07 -9.81
CA ASP A 129 19.62 -16.95 -8.73
C ASP A 129 19.57 -16.20 -7.39
N ASP A 130 18.38 -15.69 -7.11
CA ASP A 130 18.03 -14.90 -5.97
C ASP A 130 16.98 -15.69 -5.20
N GLN A 131 17.37 -16.13 -4.00
CA GLN A 131 16.51 -16.84 -3.06
C GLN A 131 15.92 -15.89 -2.00
N GLY A 132 15.98 -14.57 -2.23
CA GLY A 132 15.48 -13.57 -1.31
C GLY A 132 13.96 -13.65 -1.06
N PRO A 133 13.48 -12.95 -0.01
CA PRO A 133 12.09 -13.04 0.43
C PRO A 133 11.12 -12.39 -0.57
N ASN A 134 9.82 -12.69 -0.44
CA ASN A 134 8.78 -12.08 -1.28
C ASN A 134 8.24 -10.76 -0.69
N THR A 135 9.13 -9.91 -0.19
CA THR A 135 8.79 -8.60 0.37
C THR A 135 8.96 -7.50 -0.69
N LEU A 136 8.17 -6.44 -0.60
CA LEU A 136 8.25 -5.31 -1.51
C LEU A 136 9.67 -4.71 -1.53
N GLY A 137 10.25 -4.49 -0.35
CA GLY A 137 11.62 -3.99 -0.21
C GLY A 137 12.67 -4.85 -0.92
N HIS A 138 12.50 -6.18 -0.93
CA HIS A 138 13.41 -7.06 -1.67
C HIS A 138 13.32 -6.83 -3.18
N TYR A 139 12.10 -6.81 -3.74
CA TYR A 139 11.90 -6.54 -5.17
C TYR A 139 12.33 -5.13 -5.58
N MET A 140 12.16 -4.14 -4.71
CA MET A 140 12.69 -2.78 -4.92
C MET A 140 14.22 -2.79 -5.00
N SER A 141 14.90 -3.57 -4.16
CA SER A 141 16.35 -3.70 -4.20
C SER A 141 16.86 -4.33 -5.49
N LEU A 142 16.14 -5.33 -6.04
CA LEU A 142 16.45 -5.94 -7.34
C LEU A 142 16.39 -4.93 -8.50
N LEU A 143 15.63 -3.84 -8.34
CA LEU A 143 15.54 -2.75 -9.33
C LEU A 143 16.51 -1.60 -9.06
N GLY A 144 17.35 -1.68 -8.03
CA GLY A 144 18.19 -0.57 -7.61
C GLY A 144 17.39 0.63 -7.08
N TRP A 145 16.15 0.41 -6.63
CA TRP A 145 15.33 1.46 -6.05
C TRP A 145 15.87 1.82 -4.67
N ASN A 146 16.39 3.05 -4.54
CA ASN A 146 16.94 3.55 -3.29
C ASN A 146 15.81 4.01 -2.36
N VAL A 147 15.54 3.23 -1.32
CA VAL A 147 14.75 3.70 -0.18
C VAL A 147 15.64 4.61 0.68
N PRO A 148 15.20 5.85 1.02
CA PRO A 148 16.01 6.74 1.84
C PRO A 148 16.42 6.10 3.17
N LYS A 149 17.66 6.36 3.60
CA LYS A 149 18.15 5.92 4.92
C LYS A 149 17.24 6.47 6.02
N GLY A 150 16.71 5.60 6.88
CA GLY A 150 15.79 5.95 7.98
C GLY A 150 14.31 5.64 7.71
N ILE A 151 13.97 5.19 6.50
CA ILE A 151 12.62 4.77 6.08
C ILE A 151 12.66 3.25 5.78
N GLY A 152 13.18 2.46 6.74
CA GLY A 152 13.47 1.03 6.53
C GLY A 152 12.46 0.11 7.20
N THR A 153 12.46 -1.15 6.77
CA THR A 153 11.70 -2.22 7.43
C THR A 153 12.01 -2.28 8.93
N GLY A 154 10.96 -2.31 9.76
CA GLY A 154 11.06 -2.37 11.21
C GLY A 154 11.07 -1.02 11.94
N THR A 155 11.04 0.12 11.24
CA THR A 155 10.96 1.44 11.89
C THR A 155 9.54 1.92 12.13
N VAL A 156 8.57 1.50 11.30
CA VAL A 156 7.18 1.97 11.37
C VAL A 156 6.48 1.50 12.64
N GLY A 157 6.53 0.21 12.96
CA GLY A 157 5.87 -0.36 14.14
C GLY A 157 6.26 0.36 15.45
N PRO A 158 7.58 0.46 15.77
CA PRO A 158 8.04 1.21 16.93
C PRO A 158 7.64 2.69 16.89
N ALA A 159 7.72 3.34 15.72
CA ALA A 159 7.30 4.74 15.57
C ALA A 159 5.82 4.94 15.91
N LEU A 160 4.93 4.08 15.39
CA LEU A 160 3.51 4.09 15.71
C LEU A 160 3.27 3.84 17.20
N THR A 161 3.95 2.87 17.81
CA THR A 161 3.85 2.61 19.25
C THR A 161 4.24 3.83 20.09
N THR A 162 5.37 4.48 19.76
CA THR A 162 5.83 5.68 20.46
C THR A 162 4.82 6.82 20.35
N VAL A 163 4.32 7.10 19.15
CA VAL A 163 3.36 8.19 18.93
C VAL A 163 2.03 7.88 19.64
N ARG A 164 1.50 6.65 19.50
CA ARG A 164 0.27 6.21 20.16
C ARG A 164 0.34 6.35 21.67
N ASN A 165 1.41 5.86 22.29
CA ASN A 165 1.61 5.97 23.74
C ASN A 165 1.62 7.44 24.19
N SER A 166 2.22 8.32 23.39
CA SER A 166 2.30 9.75 23.70
C SER A 166 0.96 10.45 23.56
N LEU A 167 0.15 10.06 22.56
CA LEU A 167 -1.22 10.55 22.40
C LEU A 167 -2.10 10.08 23.57
N ASN A 168 -1.99 8.81 23.97
CA ASN A 168 -2.78 8.25 25.08
C ASN A 168 -2.38 8.77 26.46
N GLN A 169 -1.10 9.06 26.71
CA GLN A 169 -0.60 9.53 28.01
C GLN A 169 -0.58 11.06 28.15
N GLY A 170 -0.63 11.78 27.02
CA GLY A 170 -0.57 13.25 26.98
C GLY A 170 -1.96 13.89 26.93
N THR A 171 -2.05 15.05 26.26
CA THR A 171 -3.31 15.78 26.07
C THR A 171 -4.26 15.13 25.05
N GLY A 172 -3.93 13.95 24.51
CA GLY A 172 -4.64 13.38 23.36
C GLY A 172 -4.42 14.13 22.04
N ALA A 173 -3.57 15.15 22.02
CA ALA A 173 -3.50 16.11 20.93
C ALA A 173 -2.11 16.24 20.31
N TRP A 174 -2.07 16.56 19.02
CA TRP A 174 -0.84 16.81 18.25
C TRP A 174 0.10 17.84 18.91
N THR A 175 -0.46 18.87 19.53
CA THR A 175 0.30 19.93 20.21
C THR A 175 1.10 19.41 21.40
N GLY A 176 0.65 18.32 22.04
CA GLY A 176 1.36 17.64 23.12
C GLY A 176 2.52 16.76 22.65
N LEU A 177 2.62 16.46 21.35
CA LEU A 177 3.74 15.69 20.82
C LEU A 177 5.02 16.52 20.75
N THR A 178 6.14 15.92 21.13
CA THR A 178 7.48 16.47 20.95
C THR A 178 7.86 16.55 19.47
N GLY A 179 8.85 17.37 19.14
CA GLY A 179 9.38 17.46 17.77
C GLY A 179 9.85 16.12 17.20
N HIS A 180 10.43 15.26 18.06
CA HIS A 180 10.84 13.91 17.70
C HIS A 180 9.64 13.01 17.33
N GLN A 181 8.59 12.96 18.16
CA GLN A 181 7.38 12.17 17.89
C GLN A 181 6.66 12.63 16.62
N ARG A 182 6.58 13.94 16.39
CA ARG A 182 6.06 14.49 15.12
C ARG A 182 6.94 14.11 13.93
N GLY A 183 8.26 13.97 14.15
CA GLY A 183 9.20 13.43 13.15
C GLY A 183 8.92 11.96 12.83
N LEU A 184 8.69 11.14 13.85
CA LEU A 184 8.33 9.72 13.70
C LEU A 184 7.04 9.55 12.89
N TRP A 185 5.99 10.29 13.21
CA TRP A 185 4.72 10.25 12.45
C TRP A 185 4.93 10.61 10.97
N ARG A 186 5.66 11.69 10.69
CA ARG A 186 6.00 12.07 9.31
C ARG A 186 6.82 10.99 8.60
N GLY A 187 7.68 10.29 9.33
CA GLY A 187 8.42 9.13 8.85
C GLY A 187 7.51 8.00 8.40
N VAL A 188 6.46 7.67 9.17
CA VAL A 188 5.46 6.65 8.80
C VAL A 188 4.74 7.03 7.51
N VAL A 189 4.23 8.26 7.41
CA VAL A 189 3.55 8.73 6.18
C VAL A 189 4.50 8.73 4.98
N SER A 190 5.77 9.09 5.19
CA SER A 190 6.79 9.04 4.14
C SER A 190 7.13 7.61 3.72
N HIS A 191 7.15 6.66 4.65
CA HIS A 191 7.38 5.23 4.39
C HIS A 191 6.31 4.67 3.47
N ASN A 192 5.05 4.80 3.88
CA ASN A 192 3.93 4.34 3.10
C ASN A 192 3.90 4.96 1.69
N ARG A 193 4.20 6.26 1.55
CA ARG A 193 4.36 6.91 0.23
C ARG A 193 5.45 6.25 -0.63
N HIS A 194 6.58 5.88 -0.02
CA HIS A 194 7.67 5.22 -0.72
C HIS A 194 7.28 3.81 -1.17
N ASP A 195 6.53 3.07 -0.34
CA ASP A 195 6.06 1.73 -0.66
C ASP A 195 5.05 1.76 -1.81
N LEU A 196 4.08 2.69 -1.81
CA LEU A 196 3.15 2.89 -2.92
C LEU A 196 3.88 3.13 -4.26
N LYS A 197 4.88 4.02 -4.25
CA LYS A 197 5.70 4.31 -5.44
C LYS A 197 6.56 3.14 -5.86
N GLY A 198 7.21 2.49 -4.90
CA GLY A 198 8.06 1.33 -5.11
C GLY A 198 7.29 0.17 -5.74
N MET A 199 6.11 -0.13 -5.20
CA MET A 199 5.21 -1.17 -5.70
C MET A 199 4.80 -0.91 -7.15
N ARG A 200 4.41 0.33 -7.49
CA ARG A 200 4.10 0.70 -8.88
C ARG A 200 5.27 0.43 -9.81
N GLN A 201 6.48 0.82 -9.41
CA GLN A 201 7.68 0.66 -10.24
C GLN A 201 8.07 -0.80 -10.41
N VAL A 202 8.00 -1.59 -9.34
CA VAL A 202 8.19 -3.04 -9.39
C VAL A 202 7.22 -3.68 -10.38
N LEU A 203 5.93 -3.35 -10.29
CA LEU A 203 4.92 -3.94 -11.16
C LEU A 203 5.05 -3.49 -12.61
N LEU A 204 5.27 -2.20 -12.88
CA LEU A 204 5.47 -1.71 -14.24
C LEU A 204 6.63 -2.43 -14.94
N LYS A 205 7.74 -2.63 -14.22
CA LYS A 205 8.91 -3.36 -14.73
C LYS A 205 8.61 -4.85 -14.92
N ALA A 206 8.03 -5.48 -13.91
CA ALA A 206 7.73 -6.91 -13.92
C ALA A 206 6.80 -7.28 -15.07
N VAL A 207 5.71 -6.52 -15.22
CA VAL A 207 4.66 -6.76 -16.20
C VAL A 207 5.12 -6.45 -17.62
N ASP A 208 5.81 -5.33 -17.86
CA ASP A 208 6.42 -5.03 -19.17
C ASP A 208 7.33 -6.16 -19.65
N GLU A 209 8.16 -6.70 -18.77
CA GLU A 209 9.09 -7.77 -19.13
C GLU A 209 8.42 -9.14 -19.29
N ILE A 210 7.39 -9.45 -18.48
CA ILE A 210 6.56 -10.64 -18.68
C ILE A 210 5.92 -10.61 -20.08
N TRP A 211 5.29 -9.48 -20.45
CA TRP A 211 4.59 -9.36 -21.74
C TRP A 211 5.56 -9.37 -22.93
N ARG A 212 6.75 -8.76 -22.81
CA ARG A 212 7.80 -8.88 -23.82
C ARG A 212 8.25 -10.33 -24.03
N TRP A 213 8.34 -11.11 -22.96
CA TRP A 213 8.75 -12.50 -23.03
C TRP A 213 7.66 -13.41 -23.63
N LEU A 214 6.37 -13.14 -23.34
CA LEU A 214 5.24 -13.89 -23.89
C LEU A 214 4.91 -13.56 -25.35
N GLY A 215 5.64 -12.64 -25.99
CA GLY A 215 5.52 -12.38 -27.43
C GLY A 215 4.34 -11.51 -27.85
N TRP A 216 3.83 -10.62 -26.98
CA TRP A 216 2.78 -9.69 -27.39
C TRP A 216 3.31 -8.71 -28.45
N PRO A 217 2.58 -8.48 -29.57
CA PRO A 217 3.03 -7.54 -30.59
C PRO A 217 3.16 -6.15 -29.97
N ARG A 218 4.25 -5.44 -30.27
CA ARG A 218 4.38 -4.01 -29.94
C ARG A 218 3.31 -3.26 -30.76
N GLY A 219 2.12 -3.08 -30.20
CA GLY A 219 1.01 -2.51 -30.95
C GLY A 219 -0.17 -2.19 -30.04
N CYS A 220 -0.10 -1.02 -29.42
CA CYS A 220 -1.17 -0.02 -29.29
C CYS A 220 -0.59 1.08 -28.38
N GLN A 221 -0.01 2.08 -29.03
CA GLN A 221 0.27 3.39 -28.44
C GLN A 221 -1.05 4.10 -28.15
#